data_AF-A0AAJ6ESD2-F1
#
_entry.id   AF-A0AAJ6ESD2-F1
#
_cell.length_a   1.000
_cell.length_b   1.000
_cell.length_c   1.000
_cell.angle_alpha   90.00
_cell.angle_beta   90.00
_cell.angle_gamma   90.00
#
_symmetry.space_group_name_H-M   'P 1'
#
loop_
_entity.id
_entity.type
_entity.pdbx_description
1 polymer ?
#
loop_
_entity_poly.entity_id
_entity_poly.type
_entity_poly.pdbx_seq_one_letter_code
_entity_poly.pdbx_strand_id
1 'polypeptide(L)' 'MSAVSKTLQRRDPLDTAADQVIAACDGDPRAAVRALIVAKGLLEAELQDICAVPSERHTRGRSTRREQD' A
#
# COMPACT_ATOMS: atom_id res chain seq x y z
N MET A 1 17.10 -18.86 -29.34
CA MET A 1 16.61 -17.47 -29.21
C MET A 1 15.17 -17.42 -28.70
N SER A 2 14.87 -18.04 -27.54
CA SER A 2 13.48 -18.16 -27.00
C SER A 2 13.29 -17.48 -25.63
N ALA A 3 14.39 -17.21 -24.91
CA ALA A 3 14.32 -16.58 -23.59
C ALA A 3 14.07 -15.05 -23.64
N VAL A 4 14.52 -14.37 -24.70
CA VAL A 4 14.31 -12.92 -24.90
C VAL A 4 12.84 -12.61 -25.26
N SER A 5 12.14 -13.57 -25.88
CA SER A 5 10.76 -13.40 -26.32
C SER A 5 9.75 -13.48 -25.18
N LYS A 6 10.11 -14.12 -24.05
CA LYS A 6 9.22 -14.25 -22.88
C LYS A 6 9.23 -13.00 -21.99
N THR A 7 10.29 -12.20 -22.03
CA THR A 7 10.44 -10.98 -21.23
C THR A 7 9.78 -9.75 -21.87
N LEU A 8 9.51 -9.77 -23.18
CA LEU A 8 8.93 -8.63 -23.90
C LEU A 8 7.39 -8.57 -23.90
N GLN A 9 6.68 -9.62 -23.47
CA GLN A 9 5.24 -9.74 -23.75
C GLN A 9 4.29 -9.39 -22.61
N ARG A 10 4.79 -8.95 -21.47
CA ARG A 10 3.93 -8.35 -20.44
C ARG A 10 4.72 -7.22 -19.84
N ARG A 11 4.46 -5.99 -20.32
CA ARG A 11 4.88 -4.78 -19.57
C ARG A 11 4.56 -5.04 -18.12
N ASP A 12 5.56 -4.94 -17.26
CA ASP A 12 5.34 -5.15 -15.83
C ASP A 12 4.19 -4.21 -15.44
N PRO A 13 3.16 -4.69 -14.71
CA PRO A 13 2.14 -3.81 -14.17
C PRO A 13 2.74 -2.60 -13.45
N LEU A 14 3.92 -2.76 -12.84
CA LEU A 14 4.70 -1.69 -12.24
C LEU A 14 5.22 -0.68 -13.27
N ASP A 15 5.75 -1.13 -14.41
CA ASP A 15 6.20 -0.25 -15.48
C ASP A 15 5.02 0.58 -16.03
N THR A 16 3.85 -0.05 -16.17
CA THR A 16 2.64 0.65 -16.63
C THR A 16 2.18 1.70 -15.62
N ALA A 17 2.23 1.39 -14.33
CA ALA A 17 1.90 2.35 -13.27
C ALA A 17 2.94 3.49 -13.20
N ALA A 18 4.23 3.18 -13.39
CA ALA A 18 5.28 4.18 -13.44
C ALA A 18 5.06 5.16 -14.60
N ASP A 19 4.77 4.65 -15.80
CA ASP A 19 4.45 5.46 -16.98
C ASP A 19 3.26 6.39 -16.73
N GLN A 20 2.20 5.90 -16.04
CA GLN A 20 1.03 6.71 -15.69
C GLN A 20 1.38 7.87 -14.74
N VAL A 21 2.19 7.61 -13.71
CA VAL A 21 2.56 8.65 -12.74
C VAL A 21 3.51 9.66 -13.38
N ILE A 22 4.44 9.20 -14.23
CA ILE A 22 5.32 10.08 -15.01
C ILE A 22 4.49 10.97 -15.94
N ALA A 23 3.49 10.41 -16.64
CA ALA A 23 2.59 11.18 -17.50
C ALA A 23 1.76 12.21 -16.72
N ALA A 24 1.34 11.88 -15.49
CA ALA A 24 0.64 12.83 -14.60
C ALA A 24 1.56 13.97 -14.08
N CYS A 25 2.88 13.81 -14.20
CA CYS A 25 3.90 14.77 -13.78
C CYS A 25 4.58 15.46 -14.99
N ASP A 26 3.85 15.68 -16.07
CA ASP A 26 4.35 16.31 -17.31
C ASP A 26 5.57 15.62 -17.93
N GLY A 27 5.74 14.32 -17.66
CA GLY A 27 6.88 13.54 -18.12
C GLY A 27 8.15 13.71 -17.27
N ASP A 28 8.13 14.44 -16.15
CA ASP A 28 9.28 14.55 -15.25
C ASP A 28 9.34 13.37 -14.25
N PRO A 29 10.26 12.41 -14.41
CA PRO A 29 10.40 11.30 -13.48
C PRO A 29 10.85 11.74 -12.08
N ARG A 30 11.59 12.86 -11.95
CA ARG A 30 11.94 13.38 -10.62
C ARG A 30 10.72 13.97 -9.92
N ALA A 31 9.83 14.65 -10.64
CA ALA A 31 8.56 15.10 -10.08
C ALA A 31 7.68 13.92 -9.66
N ALA A 32 7.57 12.89 -10.49
CA ALA A 32 6.86 11.65 -10.18
C ALA A 32 7.37 10.98 -8.90
N VAL A 33 8.70 10.83 -8.75
CA VAL A 33 9.30 10.25 -7.54
C VAL A 33 9.01 11.12 -6.30
N ARG A 34 9.13 12.45 -6.39
CA ARG A 34 8.78 13.36 -5.28
C ARG A 34 7.32 13.20 -4.88
N ALA A 35 6.41 13.16 -5.86
CA ALA A 35 4.98 12.98 -5.62
C ALA A 35 4.69 11.63 -4.93
N LEU A 36 5.32 10.54 -5.38
CA LEU A 36 5.17 9.21 -4.77
C LEU A 36 5.69 9.17 -3.33
N ILE A 37 6.82 9.82 -3.02
CA ILE A 37 7.35 9.89 -1.66
C ILE A 37 6.37 10.61 -0.72
N VAL A 38 5.81 11.74 -1.16
CA VAL A 38 4.81 12.49 -0.39
C VAL A 38 3.54 11.66 -0.20
N ALA A 39 3.01 11.07 -1.28
CA ALA A 39 1.81 10.23 -1.22
C ALA A 39 1.98 9.02 -0.29
N LYS A 40 3.14 8.35 -0.34
CA LYS A 40 3.47 7.26 0.58
C LYS A 40 3.45 7.73 2.03
N GLY A 41 4.09 8.86 2.33
CA GLY A 41 4.11 9.42 3.68
C GLY A 41 2.71 9.74 4.22
N LEU A 42 1.81 10.24 3.37
CA LEU A 42 0.41 10.48 3.73
C LEU A 42 -0.34 9.18 4.03
N LEU A 43 -0.21 8.16 3.17
CA LEU A 43 -0.84 6.86 3.40
C LEU A 43 -0.33 6.18 4.67
N GLU A 44 0.98 6.28 4.96
CA GLU A 44 1.55 5.74 6.20
C GLU A 44 1.01 6.46 7.44
N ALA A 45 0.82 7.79 7.37
CA ALA A 45 0.21 8.55 8.46
C ALA A 45 -1.26 8.16 8.68
N GLU A 46 -2.05 8.05 7.60
CA GLU A 46 -3.45 7.60 7.68
C GLU A 46 -3.56 6.19 8.27
N LEU A 47 -2.67 5.27 7.87
CA LEU A 47 -2.61 3.92 8.44
C LEU A 47 -2.25 3.97 9.93
N GLN A 48 -1.29 4.81 10.31
CA GLN A 48 -0.91 4.96 11.71
C GLN A 48 -2.07 5.50 12.56
N ASP A 49 -2.83 6.46 12.05
CA ASP A 49 -4.01 7.00 12.73
C ASP A 49 -5.10 5.93 12.91
N ILE A 50 -5.40 5.16 11.86
CA ILE A 50 -6.40 4.08 11.92
C ILE A 50 -5.94 2.97 12.89
N CYS A 51 -4.67 2.58 12.85
CA CYS A 51 -4.12 1.54 13.72
C CYS A 51 -3.92 2.00 15.17
N ALA A 52 -3.72 3.30 15.41
CA ALA A 52 -3.56 3.88 16.74
C ALA A 52 -4.89 4.02 17.49
N VAL A 53 -6.03 4.00 16.80
CA VAL A 53 -7.35 3.94 17.44
C VAL A 53 -7.64 2.49 17.81
N PRO A 54 -7.55 2.09 19.10
CA PRO A 54 -8.01 0.77 19.49
C PRO A 54 -9.50 0.68 19.19
N SER A 55 -9.86 -0.19 18.26
CA SER A 55 -11.25 -0.53 18.03
C SER A 55 -11.83 -1.05 19.36
N GLU A 56 -12.77 -0.31 19.95
CA GLU A 56 -13.47 -0.63 21.22
C GLU A 56 -14.22 -1.99 21.20
N ARG A 57 -14.06 -2.80 20.14
CA ARG A 57 -14.73 -4.08 19.93
C ARG A 57 -13.86 -5.30 20.27
N HIS A 58 -12.76 -5.15 21.01
CA HIS A 58 -11.98 -6.28 21.51
C HIS A 58 -12.18 -6.59 23.01
N THR A 59 -13.10 -5.90 23.70
CA THR A 59 -13.44 -6.17 25.11
C THR A 59 -14.90 -6.60 25.28
N ARG A 60 -15.33 -7.63 24.55
CA ARG A 60 -16.51 -8.41 24.98
C ARG A 60 -16.20 -9.90 24.91
N GLY A 61 -16.13 -10.50 26.09
CA GLY A 61 -16.37 -11.94 26.24
C GLY A 61 -15.16 -12.81 26.54
N ARG A 62 -14.45 -12.54 27.64
CA ARG A 62 -13.89 -13.65 28.43
C ARG A 62 -14.11 -13.41 29.91
N SER A 63 -15.38 -13.29 30.28
CA SER A 63 -15.82 -13.52 31.66
C SER A 63 -15.46 -14.97 31.98
N THR A 64 -14.42 -15.14 32.77
CA THR A 64 -14.04 -16.41 33.36
C THR A 64 -15.26 -17.03 34.04
N ARG A 65 -15.76 -18.15 33.50
CA ARG A 65 -16.53 -19.11 34.29
C ARG A 65 -15.55 -19.76 35.27
N ARG A 66 -15.26 -19.05 36.36
CA ARG A 66 -14.83 -19.67 37.61
C ARG A 66 -16.05 -19.61 38.51
N GLU A 67 -16.27 -20.72 39.20
CA GLU A 67 -17.26 -20.91 40.26
C GLU A 67 -18.66 -21.31 39.79
N GLN A 68 -18.90 -22.62 39.83
CA GLN A 68 -20.05 -23.22 40.49
C GLN A 68 -19.79 -24.73 40.66
N ASP A 69 -19.55 -25.10 41.92
CA ASP A 69 -19.60 -26.41 42.62
C ASP A 69 -18.94 -27.66 42.00
#